data_AF-A0A8C4MFV5-F1
#
_entry.id   AF-A0A8C4MFV5-F1
#
_cell.length_a   1.000
_cell.length_b   1.000
_cell.length_c   1.000
_cell.angle_alpha   90.00
_cell.angle_beta   90.00
_cell.angle_gamma   90.00
#
_symmetry.space_group_name_H-M   'P 1'
#
loop_
_entity.id
_entity.type
_entity.pdbx_description
1 polymer ?
#
loop_
_entity_poly.entity_id
_entity_poly.type
_entity_poly.pdbx_seq_one_letter_code
_entity_poly.pdbx_strand_id
1 'polypeptide(L)'
;MSSDASQGVVTTPPPPSMPHKERYFDRINENDPEYIRERNMSPDLRQDFNMMEQRKRVTQILQSPAFREDLECLIQEQMKKGHNPTGLLALQQIADYIMTNSFSGFTSPPLSTSVLESLKNYNFIFTLNTLHL
;
A
#
# COMPACT_ATOMS: atom_id res chain seq x y z
N MET A 1 -67.37 -24.15 -20.48
CA MET A 1 -66.54 -23.03 -20.95
C MET A 1 -66.95 -21.82 -20.12
N SER A 2 -66.15 -21.45 -19.11
CA SER A 2 -66.46 -20.37 -18.17
C SER A 2 -65.49 -19.20 -18.35
N SER A 3 -66.08 -18.03 -18.19
CA SER A 3 -65.62 -16.65 -18.36
C SER A 3 -64.35 -16.24 -17.62
N ASP A 4 -63.56 -15.42 -18.33
CA ASP A 4 -62.90 -14.17 -17.92
C ASP A 4 -62.26 -14.07 -16.53
N ALA A 5 -60.93 -13.94 -16.51
CA ALA A 5 -60.15 -13.47 -15.38
C ALA A 5 -59.03 -12.56 -15.90
N SER A 6 -59.41 -11.33 -16.27
CA SER A 6 -58.49 -10.23 -16.50
C SER A 6 -57.80 -9.84 -15.17
N GLN A 7 -56.64 -10.45 -14.87
CA GLN A 7 -55.78 -9.98 -13.77
C GLN A 7 -54.98 -8.76 -14.22
N GLY A 8 -55.48 -7.56 -13.88
CA GLY A 8 -54.69 -6.34 -13.92
C GLY A 8 -53.54 -6.42 -12.93
N VAL A 9 -52.30 -6.37 -13.43
CA VAL A 9 -51.10 -6.14 -12.61
C VAL A 9 -51.12 -4.67 -12.19
N VAL A 10 -51.72 -4.39 -11.04
CA VAL A 10 -51.58 -3.10 -10.38
C VAL A 10 -50.22 -3.09 -9.69
N THR A 11 -49.19 -2.59 -10.39
CA THR A 11 -47.97 -2.12 -9.73
C THR A 11 -48.30 -0.88 -8.91
N THR A 12 -48.76 -1.07 -7.68
CA THR A 12 -48.80 0.02 -6.71
C THR A 12 -47.36 0.45 -6.40
N PRO A 13 -46.98 1.72 -6.60
CA PRO A 13 -45.67 2.20 -6.21
C PRO A 13 -45.48 2.05 -4.69
N PRO A 14 -44.28 1.72 -4.20
CA PRO A 14 -44.04 1.57 -2.77
C PRO A 14 -44.29 2.90 -2.06
N PRO A 15 -44.85 2.86 -0.82
CA PRO A 15 -45.12 4.07 -0.04
C PRO A 15 -43.84 4.84 0.24
N PRO A 16 -43.91 6.17 0.46
CA PRO A 16 -42.74 7.02 0.67
C PRO A 16 -42.08 6.64 2.00
N SER A 17 -41.16 5.68 1.94
CA SER A 17 -40.38 5.23 3.08
C SER A 17 -39.33 6.28 3.44
N MET A 18 -39.46 6.76 4.68
CA MET A 18 -38.41 7.27 5.55
C MET A 18 -37.83 8.67 5.25
N PRO A 19 -37.56 9.47 6.31
CA PRO A 19 -36.85 10.73 6.17
C PRO A 19 -35.47 10.44 5.58
N HIS A 20 -35.17 11.18 4.51
CA HIS A 20 -34.07 10.97 3.58
C HIS A 20 -32.75 10.57 4.27
N LYS A 21 -32.47 9.27 4.26
CA LYS A 21 -31.10 8.80 4.07
C LYS A 21 -30.72 9.27 2.67
N GLU A 22 -30.17 10.48 2.56
CA GLU A 22 -29.57 11.10 1.37
C GLU A 22 -29.38 10.06 0.28
N ARG A 23 -30.27 10.11 -0.72
CA ARG A 23 -30.33 9.17 -1.81
C ARG A 23 -28.91 9.09 -2.34
N TYR A 24 -28.38 7.89 -2.48
CA TYR A 24 -26.99 7.64 -2.86
C TYR A 24 -26.55 8.47 -4.10
N PHE A 25 -27.52 8.86 -4.93
CA PHE A 25 -27.40 9.73 -6.10
C PHE A 25 -27.31 11.24 -5.81
N ASP A 26 -27.90 11.76 -4.72
CA ASP A 26 -27.91 13.20 -4.40
C ASP A 26 -26.57 13.70 -3.83
N ARG A 27 -25.65 12.79 -3.48
CA ARG A 27 -24.31 13.10 -2.95
C ARG A 27 -23.29 13.39 -4.04
N ILE A 28 -23.55 12.95 -5.26
CA ILE A 28 -22.62 13.07 -6.38
C ILE A 28 -23.04 14.30 -7.19
N ASN A 29 -22.26 15.37 -7.10
CA ASN A 29 -22.47 16.54 -7.95
C ASN A 29 -22.04 16.18 -9.38
N GLU A 30 -23.01 15.86 -10.24
CA GLU A 30 -22.75 15.52 -11.65
C GLU A 30 -22.09 16.66 -12.44
N ASN A 31 -22.17 17.91 -11.94
CA ASN A 31 -21.53 19.08 -12.52
C ASN A 31 -20.14 19.38 -11.93
N ASP A 32 -19.65 18.55 -10.99
CA ASP A 32 -18.31 18.71 -10.44
C ASP A 32 -17.26 18.46 -11.55
N PRO A 33 -16.39 19.42 -11.86
CA PRO A 33 -15.35 19.25 -12.87
C PRO A 33 -14.41 18.08 -12.56
N GLU A 34 -14.15 17.73 -11.30
CA GLU A 34 -13.36 16.53 -10.95
C GLU A 34 -14.10 15.23 -11.28
N TYR A 35 -15.41 15.16 -10.99
CA TYR A 35 -16.22 13.98 -11.30
C TYR A 35 -16.33 13.77 -12.82
N ILE A 36 -16.54 14.84 -13.58
CA ILE A 36 -16.58 14.81 -15.04
C ILE A 36 -15.21 14.40 -15.60
N ARG A 37 -14.12 14.94 -15.07
CA ARG A 37 -12.75 14.55 -15.45
C ARG A 37 -12.54 13.06 -15.24
N GLU A 38 -12.73 12.56 -14.02
CA GLU A 38 -12.51 11.16 -13.65
C GLU A 38 -13.36 10.20 -14.50
N ARG A 39 -14.62 10.54 -14.77
CA ARG A 39 -15.50 9.77 -15.66
C ARG A 39 -14.99 9.73 -17.11
N ASN A 40 -14.41 10.83 -17.58
CA ASN A 40 -13.90 10.96 -18.94
C ASN A 40 -12.48 10.42 -19.11
N MET A 41 -11.77 10.08 -18.02
CA MET A 41 -10.44 9.49 -18.11
C MET A 41 -10.51 8.09 -18.70
N SER A 42 -9.60 7.80 -19.63
CA SER A 42 -9.47 6.45 -20.19
C SER A 42 -9.04 5.47 -19.08
N PRO A 43 -9.41 4.18 -19.20
CA PRO A 43 -9.00 3.16 -18.22
C PRO A 43 -7.48 3.11 -17.99
N ASP A 44 -6.70 3.31 -19.06
CA ASP A 44 -5.23 3.31 -19.04
C ASP A 44 -4.68 4.48 -18.21
N LEU A 45 -5.20 5.70 -18.43
CA LEU A 45 -4.77 6.88 -17.69
C LEU A 45 -5.13 6.80 -16.19
N ARG A 46 -6.29 6.22 -15.86
CA ARG A 46 -6.71 5.97 -14.47
C ARG A 46 -5.79 4.96 -13.79
N GLN A 47 -5.40 3.91 -14.51
CA GLN A 47 -4.44 2.91 -14.02
C GLN A 47 -3.07 3.54 -13.76
N ASP A 48 -2.58 4.35 -14.70
CA ASP A 48 -1.31 5.06 -14.55
C ASP A 48 -1.31 5.99 -13.34
N PHE A 49 -2.37 6.78 -13.13
CA PHE A 49 -2.48 7.64 -11.95
C PHE A 49 -2.47 6.85 -10.64
N ASN A 50 -3.21 5.74 -10.58
CA ASN A 50 -3.20 4.84 -9.42
C ASN A 50 -1.80 4.29 -9.16
N MET A 51 -1.08 3.89 -10.21
CA MET A 51 0.28 3.37 -10.11
C MET A 51 1.27 4.46 -9.71
N MET A 52 1.14 5.69 -10.23
CA MET A 52 1.94 6.85 -9.83
C MET A 52 1.75 7.19 -8.35
N GLU A 53 0.50 7.30 -7.88
CA GLU A 53 0.20 7.60 -6.47
C GLU A 53 0.60 6.44 -5.54
N GLN A 54 0.46 5.18 -5.98
CA GLN A 54 0.97 4.05 -5.22
C GLN A 54 2.51 4.13 -5.08
N ARG A 55 3.24 4.36 -6.18
CA ARG A 55 4.70 4.52 -6.15
C ARG A 55 5.12 5.65 -5.22
N LYS A 56 4.43 6.80 -5.30
CA LYS A 56 4.66 7.95 -4.41
C LYS A 56 4.45 7.60 -2.95
N ARG A 57 3.36 6.92 -2.60
CA ARG A 57 3.11 6.46 -1.21
C ARG A 57 4.16 5.48 -0.72
N VAL A 58 4.57 4.53 -1.55
CA VAL A 58 5.66 3.59 -1.21
C VAL A 58 6.95 4.33 -0.92
N THR A 59 7.34 5.28 -1.80
CA THR A 59 8.54 6.10 -1.58
C THR A 59 8.47 6.89 -0.28
N GLN A 60 7.32 7.51 0.03
CA GLN A 60 7.12 8.24 1.28
C GLN A 60 7.28 7.35 2.52
N ILE A 61 6.75 6.12 2.48
CA ILE A 61 6.90 5.16 3.59
C ILE A 61 8.37 4.78 3.78
N LEU A 62 9.08 4.43 2.71
CA LEU A 62 10.50 4.03 2.78
C LEU A 62 11.42 5.19 3.20
N GLN A 63 11.00 6.43 2.96
CA GLN A 63 11.68 7.65 3.39
C GLN A 63 11.31 8.09 4.80
N SER A 64 10.26 7.53 5.40
CA SER A 64 9.82 7.88 6.74
C SER A 64 10.93 7.61 7.77
N PRO A 65 11.32 8.60 8.58
CA PRO A 65 12.29 8.40 9.65
C PRO A 65 11.87 7.30 10.63
N ALA A 66 10.59 7.29 11.01
CA ALA A 66 10.03 6.28 11.92
C ALA A 66 10.18 4.85 11.37
N PHE A 67 9.91 4.65 10.08
CA PHE A 67 10.06 3.34 9.46
C PHE A 67 11.51 2.84 9.49
N ARG A 68 12.48 3.74 9.37
CA ARG A 68 13.91 3.41 9.40
C ARG A 68 14.39 3.08 10.80
N GLU A 69 13.95 3.84 11.79
CA GLU A 69 14.23 3.56 13.20
C GLU A 69 13.66 2.20 13.62
N ASP A 70 12.42 1.89 13.21
CA ASP A 70 11.80 0.59 13.45
C ASP A 70 12.57 -0.55 12.77
N LEU A 71 12.99 -0.34 11.52
CA LEU A 71 13.80 -1.31 10.77
C LEU A 71 15.17 -1.52 11.41
N GLU A 72 15.81 -0.46 11.90
CA GLU A 72 17.09 -0.52 12.61
C GLU A 72 16.96 -1.27 13.94
N CYS A 73 15.90 -1.00 14.70
CA CYS A 73 15.59 -1.73 15.93
C CYS A 73 15.36 -3.22 15.65
N LEU A 74 14.59 -3.53 14.60
CA LEU A 74 14.31 -4.91 14.19
C LEU A 74 15.59 -5.66 13.79
N ILE A 75 16.47 -5.03 13.01
CA ILE A 75 17.78 -5.60 12.65
C ILE A 75 18.60 -5.90 13.90
N GLN A 76 18.71 -4.93 14.82
CA GLN A 76 19.47 -5.11 16.06
C GLN A 76 18.90 -6.24 16.93
N GLU A 77 17.58 -6.36 17.00
CA GLU A 77 16.93 -7.45 17.74
C GLU A 77 17.24 -8.81 17.10
N GLN A 78 17.11 -8.94 15.79
CA GLN A 78 17.41 -10.19 15.08
C GLN A 78 18.89 -10.58 15.20
N MET A 79 19.81 -9.60 15.15
CA MET A 79 21.24 -9.84 15.34
C MET A 79 21.56 -10.33 16.75
N LYS A 80 20.89 -9.81 17.79
CA LYS A 80 21.06 -10.28 19.18
C LYS A 80 20.45 -11.65 19.42
N LYS A 81 19.29 -11.92 18.80
CA LYS A 81 18.53 -13.16 18.99
C LYS A 81 19.16 -14.36 18.29
N GLY A 82 19.98 -14.13 17.26
CA GLY A 82 20.83 -15.14 16.60
C GLY A 82 20.08 -16.24 15.85
N HIS A 83 18.75 -16.17 15.75
CA HIS A 83 17.91 -17.33 15.46
C HIS A 83 17.48 -17.47 13.98
N ASN A 84 17.86 -16.55 13.09
CA ASN A 84 17.45 -16.62 11.69
C ASN A 84 18.40 -15.88 10.72
N PRO A 85 19.38 -16.56 10.10
CA PRO A 85 20.28 -15.94 9.13
C PRO A 85 19.56 -15.50 7.85
N THR A 86 18.53 -16.25 7.41
CA THR A 86 17.72 -15.89 6.24
C THR A 86 16.95 -14.59 6.46
N GLY A 87 16.43 -14.37 7.67
CA GLY A 87 15.76 -13.14 8.07
C GLY A 87 16.70 -11.94 8.07
N LEU A 88 17.94 -12.11 8.53
CA LEU A 88 18.95 -11.06 8.48
C LEU A 88 19.38 -10.71 7.05
N LEU A 89 19.47 -11.69 6.15
CA LEU A 89 19.70 -11.43 4.72
C LEU A 89 18.53 -10.68 4.08
N ALA A 90 17.29 -11.03 4.41
CA ALA A 90 16.11 -10.31 3.93
C ALA A 90 16.10 -8.85 4.43
N LEU A 91 16.41 -8.63 5.71
CA LEU A 91 16.52 -7.28 6.28
C LEU A 91 17.65 -6.47 5.63
N GLN A 92 18.78 -7.11 5.32
CA GLN A 92 19.86 -6.47 4.58
C GLN A 92 19.41 -6.03 3.19
N GLN A 93 18.72 -6.91 2.44
CA GLN A 93 18.19 -6.58 1.11
C GLN A 93 17.21 -5.40 1.15
N ILE A 94 16.36 -5.35 2.18
CA ILE A 94 15.43 -4.23 2.38
C ILE A 94 16.20 -2.94 2.69
N ALA A 95 17.20 -2.98 3.58
CA ALA A 95 18.04 -1.84 3.91
C ALA A 95 18.81 -1.30 2.69
N ASP A 96 19.41 -2.19 1.90
CA ASP A 96 20.14 -1.86 0.67
C ASP A 96 19.19 -1.30 -0.40
N TYR A 97 17.97 -1.82 -0.52
CA TYR A 97 16.95 -1.31 -1.44
C TYR A 97 16.52 0.12 -1.08
N ILE A 98 16.24 0.39 0.21
CA ILE A 98 15.87 1.73 0.68
C ILE A 98 16.99 2.73 0.38
N MET A 99 18.24 2.35 0.66
CA MET A 99 19.40 3.21 0.46
C MET A 99 19.61 3.53 -1.03
N THR A 100 19.44 2.54 -1.90
CA THR A 100 19.58 2.70 -3.36
C THR A 100 18.44 3.53 -3.96
N ASN A 101 17.21 3.39 -3.42
CA ASN A 101 16.03 4.09 -3.93
C ASN A 101 15.85 5.52 -3.35
N SER A 102 16.75 5.96 -2.46
CA SER A 102 16.78 7.33 -1.90
C SER A 102 17.02 8.43 -2.95
N PHE A 103 17.43 8.06 -4.16
CA PHE A 103 17.91 9.01 -5.18
C PHE A 103 16.80 9.72 -5.97
N SER A 104 15.50 9.50 -5.67
CA SER A 104 14.39 10.02 -6.49
C SER A 104 14.06 11.52 -6.33
N GLY A 105 15.04 12.37 -5.97
CA GLY A 105 14.86 13.83 -5.84
C GLY A 105 14.40 14.33 -4.46
N PHE A 106 14.25 13.44 -3.48
CA PHE A 106 13.99 13.79 -2.07
C PHE A 106 15.18 13.38 -1.21
N THR A 107 15.82 14.35 -0.55
CA THR A 107 17.02 14.13 0.27
C THR A 107 16.62 13.56 1.63
N SER A 108 16.43 12.24 1.72
CA SER A 108 16.26 11.57 2.99
C SER A 108 17.62 11.14 3.55
N PRO A 109 17.91 11.28 4.86
CA PRO A 109 19.18 10.84 5.44
C PRO A 109 19.35 9.31 5.28
N PRO A 110 20.53 8.78 4.97
CA PRO A 110 20.71 7.34 4.84
C PRO A 110 20.47 6.61 6.18
N LEU A 111 20.11 5.31 6.11
CA LEU A 111 20.17 4.42 7.28
C LEU A 111 21.56 4.49 7.92
N SER A 112 21.64 4.30 9.25
CA SER A 112 22.90 4.33 10.00
C SER A 112 23.94 3.42 9.35
N THR A 113 25.02 4.01 8.84
CA THR A 113 26.10 3.26 8.17
C THR A 113 26.73 2.24 9.12
N SER A 114 26.79 2.55 10.41
CA SER A 114 27.29 1.66 11.46
C SER A 114 26.46 0.38 11.60
N VAL A 115 25.13 0.47 11.53
CA VAL A 115 24.27 -0.73 11.60
C VAL A 115 24.39 -1.58 10.36
N LEU A 116 24.47 -0.96 9.19
CA LEU A 116 24.65 -1.70 7.95
C LEU A 116 26.00 -2.44 7.91
N GLU A 117 27.07 -1.79 8.33
CA GLU A 117 28.40 -2.40 8.47
C GLU A 117 28.35 -3.59 9.44
N SER A 118 27.69 -3.41 10.59
CA SER A 118 27.53 -4.44 11.61
C SER A 118 26.74 -5.64 11.08
N LEU A 119 25.65 -5.40 10.33
CA LEU A 119 24.82 -6.43 9.73
C LEU A 119 25.60 -7.22 8.65
N LYS A 120 26.35 -6.52 7.80
CA LYS A 120 27.20 -7.14 6.77
C LYS A 120 28.28 -8.02 7.38
N ASN A 121 28.96 -7.52 8.41
CA ASN A 121 29.98 -8.28 9.14
C ASN A 121 29.39 -9.52 9.83
N TYR A 122 28.21 -9.40 10.45
CA TYR A 122 27.52 -10.54 11.06
C TYR A 122 27.18 -11.61 10.04
N ASN A 123 26.58 -11.26 8.90
CA ASN A 123 26.25 -12.21 7.84
C ASN A 123 27.50 -12.86 7.23
N PHE A 124 28.60 -12.11 7.08
CA PHE A 124 29.88 -12.64 6.61
C PHE A 124 30.45 -13.67 7.57
N ILE A 125 30.55 -13.34 8.86
CA ILE A 125 31.05 -14.26 9.90
C ILE A 125 30.14 -15.49 10.00
N PHE A 126 28.82 -15.32 9.95
CA PHE A 126 27.88 -16.45 10.00
C PHE A 126 28.06 -17.39 8.80
N THR A 127 28.21 -16.85 7.60
CA THR A 127 28.44 -17.64 6.37
C THR A 127 29.76 -18.40 6.45
N LEU A 128 30.83 -17.77 6.95
CA LEU A 128 32.12 -18.43 7.15
C LEU A 128 32.05 -19.57 8.17
N ASN A 129 31.37 -19.37 9.31
CA ASN A 129 31.19 -20.43 10.31
C ASN A 129 30.35 -21.60 9.78
N THR A 130 29.36 -21.32 8.91
CA THR A 130 28.51 -22.36 8.29
C THR A 130 29.27 -23.20 7.25
N LEU A 131 30.27 -22.63 6.58
CA LEU A 131 31.07 -23.33 5.56
C LEU A 131 32.24 -24.15 6.15
N HIS A 132 32.55 -23.98 7.44
CA HIS A 132 33.69 -24.62 8.10
C HIS A 132 33.30 -25.84 8.98
N LEU A 133 32.04 -26.30 8.88
CA LEU A 133 31.54 -27.62 9.32
C LEU A 133 31.19 -28.46 8.09
#